data_AF-X1L0C2-F1
#
_entry.id   AF-X1L0C2-F1
#
_cell.length_a   1.000
_cell.length_b   1.000
_cell.length_c   1.000
_cell.angle_alpha   90.00
_cell.angle_beta   90.00
_cell.angle_gamma   90.00
#
_symmetry.space_group_name_H-M   'P 1'
#
loop_
_entity.id
_entity.type
_entity.pdbx_description
1 polymer ?
#
loop_
_entity_poly.entity_id
_entity_poly.type
_entity_poly.pdbx_seq_one_letter_code
_entity_poly.pdbx_strand_id
1 'polypeptide(L)' 'MAKTYKLVPSKTFLKDLRKIPPESKSRVNKALLELKQDPFSARDLKKLANVEIGRWRLRIGDYRLRYDIVG' A
#
# COMPACT_ATOMS: atom_id res chain seq x y z
N MET A 1 9.74 -17.94 11.31
CA MET A 1 8.55 -17.22 11.84
C MET A 1 8.15 -16.16 10.82
N ALA A 2 7.10 -16.39 10.03
CA ALA A 2 6.63 -15.40 9.06
C ALA A 2 5.87 -14.28 9.80
N LYS A 3 6.49 -13.11 9.95
CA LYS A 3 5.83 -11.92 10.51
C LYS A 3 4.68 -11.56 9.56
N THR A 4 3.45 -11.90 9.95
CA THR A 4 2.26 -11.56 9.17
C THR A 4 1.86 -10.14 9.54
N TYR A 5 2.06 -9.19 8.62
CA TYR A 5 1.61 -7.82 8.84
C TYR A 5 0.11 -7.71 8.62
N LYS A 6 -0.59 -7.03 9.53
CA LYS A 6 -2.02 -6.77 9.39
C LYS A 6 -2.23 -5.51 8.57
N LEU A 7 -2.85 -5.65 7.40
CA LEU A 7 -3.25 -4.51 6.58
C LEU A 7 -4.52 -3.89 7.15
N VAL A 8 -4.47 -2.61 7.47
CA VAL A 8 -5.63 -1.83 7.95
C VAL A 8 -5.98 -0.79 6.89
N PRO A 9 -6.99 -1.04 6.04
CA PRO A 9 -7.41 -0.06 5.05
C PRO A 9 -8.16 1.10 5.70
N SER A 10 -7.83 2.33 5.32
CA SER A 10 -8.62 3.51 5.71
C SER A 10 -9.95 3.58 4.95
N LYS A 11 -10.94 4.26 5.53
CA LYS A 11 -12.25 4.48 4.88
C LYS A 11 -12.12 5.24 3.54
N THR A 12 -11.18 6.17 3.46
CA THR A 12 -10.84 6.89 2.22
C THR A 12 -10.27 5.95 1.17
N PHE A 13 -9.33 5.08 1.55
CA PHE A 13 -8.79 4.05 0.67
C PHE A 13 -9.87 3.16 0.07
N LEU A 14 -10.86 2.71 0.87
CA LEU A 14 -11.97 1.91 0.34
C LEU A 14 -12.84 2.69 -0.65
N LYS A 15 -13.03 4.00 -0.44
CA LYS A 15 -13.77 4.87 -1.38
C LYS A 15 -13.00 5.05 -2.68
N ASP A 16 -11.70 5.32 -2.61
CA ASP A 16 -10.83 5.41 -3.78
C ASP A 16 -10.78 4.09 -4.54
N LEU A 17 -10.56 2.98 -3.83
CA LEU A 17 -10.50 1.65 -4.44
C LEU A 17 -11.78 1.32 -5.20
N ARG A 18 -12.96 1.76 -4.74
CA ARG A 18 -14.21 1.60 -5.49
C ARG A 18 -14.22 2.35 -6.82
N LYS A 19 -13.66 3.56 -6.87
CA LYS A 19 -13.57 4.43 -8.07
C LYS A 19 -12.52 3.97 -9.07
N ILE A 20 -11.53 3.20 -8.63
CA ILE A 20 -10.43 2.73 -9.48
C ILE A 20 -10.92 1.61 -10.44
N PRO A 21 -10.43 1.59 -11.70
CA PRO A 21 -10.75 0.53 -12.67
C PRO A 21 -10.37 -0.87 -12.18
N PRO A 22 -11.07 -1.92 -12.64
CA PRO A 22 -10.81 -3.31 -12.22
C PRO A 22 -9.37 -3.77 -12.49
N GLU A 23 -8.75 -3.34 -13.60
CA GLU A 23 -7.34 -3.66 -13.89
C GLU A 23 -6.39 -3.14 -12.81
N SER A 24 -6.65 -1.92 -12.34
CA SER A 24 -5.84 -1.29 -11.30
C SER A 24 -6.16 -1.87 -9.92
N LYS A 25 -7.41 -2.29 -9.66
CA LYS A 25 -7.75 -3.06 -8.44
C LYS A 25 -6.94 -4.35 -8.34
N SER A 26 -6.76 -5.07 -9.44
CA SER A 26 -5.94 -6.30 -9.46
C SER A 26 -4.48 -6.01 -9.08
N ARG A 27 -3.89 -4.94 -9.63
CA ARG A 27 -2.52 -4.50 -9.27
C ARG A 27 -2.42 -4.10 -7.79
N VAL A 28 -3.40 -3.37 -7.26
CA VAL A 28 -3.44 -2.99 -5.84
C VAL A 28 -3.56 -4.24 -4.96
N ASN A 29 -4.40 -5.20 -5.32
CA ASN A 29 -4.57 -6.43 -4.55
C ASN A 29 -3.28 -7.27 -4.51
N LYS A 30 -2.57 -7.36 -5.64
CA LYS A 30 -1.26 -8.01 -5.72
C LYS A 30 -0.25 -7.31 -4.81
N ALA A 31 -0.17 -5.98 -4.87
CA ALA A 31 0.70 -5.21 -4.00
C ALA A 31 0.36 -5.41 -2.51
N LEU A 32 -0.93 -5.47 -2.14
CA LEU A 32 -1.35 -5.77 -0.76
C LEU A 32 -0.88 -7.16 -0.31
N LEU A 33 -1.00 -8.18 -1.16
CA LEU A 33 -0.49 -9.52 -0.85
C LEU A 33 1.01 -9.52 -0.62
N GLU A 34 1.76 -8.79 -1.45
CA GLU A 34 3.21 -8.59 -1.28
C GLU A 34 3.51 -7.87 0.04
N LEU A 35 2.80 -6.77 0.35
CA LEU A 35 2.97 -6.03 1.60
C LEU A 35 2.66 -6.86 2.85
N LYS A 36 1.72 -7.80 2.75
CA LYS A 36 1.37 -8.72 3.85
C LYS A 36 2.51 -9.68 4.18
N GLN A 37 3.26 -10.12 3.16
CA GLN A 37 4.43 -10.97 3.33
C GLN A 37 5.68 -10.16 3.69
N ASP A 38 5.94 -9.09 2.94
CA ASP A 38 7.06 -8.20 3.16
C ASP A 38 6.69 -6.74 2.83
N PRO A 39 6.52 -5.88 3.85
CA PRO A 39 6.06 -4.51 3.65
C PRO A 39 7.15 -3.57 3.10
N PHE A 40 8.39 -4.04 2.97
CA PHE A 40 9.55 -3.28 2.48
C PHE A 40 9.99 -3.69 1.08
N SER A 41 9.59 -4.87 0.60
CA SER A 41 10.03 -5.44 -0.69
C SER A 41 9.39 -4.81 -1.91
N ALA A 42 8.52 -3.82 -1.72
CA ALA A 42 7.89 -3.16 -2.84
C ALA A 42 8.94 -2.34 -3.62
N ARG A 43 9.16 -2.71 -4.89
CA ARG A 43 10.27 -2.24 -5.75
C ARG A 43 10.44 -0.72 -5.83
N ASP A 44 9.33 0.02 -5.75
CA ASP A 44 9.26 1.49 -5.86
C ASP A 44 8.83 2.16 -4.55
N LEU A 45 9.27 1.60 -3.42
CA LEU A 45 8.97 2.12 -2.10
C LEU A 45 9.88 3.31 -1.76
N LYS A 46 9.29 4.48 -1.57
CA LYS A 46 10.00 5.66 -1.05
C LYS A 46 9.44 6.08 0.30
N LYS A 47 10.33 6.25 1.27
CA LYS A 47 9.99 6.88 2.55
C LYS A 47 9.95 8.40 2.37
N LEU A 48 8.84 9.02 2.71
CA LEU A 48 8.75 10.47 2.81
C LEU A 48 9.23 10.90 4.20
N ALA A 49 10.26 11.73 4.22
CA ALA A 49 10.58 12.54 5.38
C ALA A 49 9.57 13.71 5.44
N ASN A 50 9.07 14.05 6.64
CA ASN A 50 8.08 15.12 6.89
C ASN A 50 6.58 14.80 6.66
N VAL A 51 6.15 13.55 6.85
CA VAL A 51 4.71 13.25 6.91
C VAL A 51 4.39 12.42 8.14
N GLU A 52 3.41 12.86 8.94
CA GLU A 52 2.95 12.15 10.14
C GLU A 52 2.17 10.88 9.77
N ILE A 53 1.44 10.89 8.64
CA ILE A 53 0.61 9.79 8.13
C ILE A 53 0.92 9.57 6.64
N GLY A 54 1.16 8.34 6.24
CA GLY A 54 1.51 7.91 4.88
C GLY A 54 3.00 8.05 4.60
N ARG A 55 3.84 7.66 5.58
CA ARG A 55 5.30 7.80 5.53
C ARG A 55 5.92 7.00 4.40
N TRP A 56 5.23 5.96 3.91
CA TRP A 56 5.65 5.18 2.76
C TRP A 56 4.79 5.46 1.54
N ARG A 57 5.44 5.66 0.39
CA ARG A 57 4.81 5.79 -0.92
C ARG A 57 5.27 4.66 -1.81
N LEU A 58 4.33 3.91 -2.34
CA LEU A 58 4.53 2.88 -3.35
C LEU A 58 3.87 3.30 -4.66
N ARG A 59 4.58 3.16 -5.77
CA ARG A 59 4.00 3.32 -7.11
C ARG A 59 3.43 1.99 -7.59
N ILE A 60 2.15 1.98 -7.98
CA ILE A 60 1.43 0.82 -8.51
C ILE A 60 0.89 1.22 -9.89
N GLY A 61 1.73 1.09 -10.92
CA GLY A 61 1.43 1.61 -12.27
C GLY A 61 1.21 3.13 -12.25
N ASP A 62 -0.03 3.54 -12.57
CA ASP A 62 -0.47 4.94 -12.59
C ASP A 62 -0.91 5.45 -11.21
N TYR A 63 -1.13 4.55 -10.26
CA TYR A 63 -1.59 4.90 -8.92
C TYR A 63 -0.42 5.00 -7.95
N ARG A 64 -0.59 5.83 -6.92
CA ARG A 64 0.38 5.97 -5.82
C ARG A 64 -0.32 5.58 -4.53
N LEU A 65 0.11 4.47 -3.94
CA LEU A 65 -0.36 4.01 -2.64
C LEU A 65 0.48 4.68 -1.55
N ARG A 66 -0.17 5.27 -0.57
CA ARG A 66 0.50 5.74 0.66
C ARG A 66 0.04 4.88 1.82
N TYR A 67 0.99 4.45 2.64
CA TYR A 67 0.70 3.65 3.83
C TYR A 67 1.74 3.91 4.92
N ASP A 68 1.40 3.51 6.14
CA ASP A 68 2.33 3.48 7.26
C ASP A 68 2.58 2.04 7.65
N ILE A 69 3.82 1.77 8.04
CA ILE A 69 4.21 0.52 8.67
C ILE A 69 4.40 0.87 10.15
N VAL A 70 3.52 0.33 10.98
CA VAL A 70 3.62 0.42 12.44
C VAL A 70 4.10 -0.96 12.91
N GLY A 71 5.21 -0.98 13.64
CA GLY A 71 5.86 -2.19 14.14
C GLY A 71 6.56 -1.92 15.44
#